data_AF-A0A6G2DBA2-F1
#
_entry.id   AF-A0A6G2DBA2-F1
#
_cell.length_a   1.000
_cell.length_b   1.000
_cell.length_c   1.000
_cell.angle_alpha   90.00
_cell.angle_beta   90.00
_cell.angle_gamma   90.00
#
_symmetry.space_group_name_H-M   'P 1'
#
loop_
_entity.id
_entity.type
_entity.pdbx_description
1 polymer ?
#
loop_
_entity_poly.entity_id
_entity_poly.type
_entity_poly.pdbx_seq_one_letter_code
_entity_poly.pdbx_strand_id
1 'polypeptide(L)'
;SKQLKSVGKATITPVLFAVNEPLLFGMPVILNPYLFVPFLMTPPVNVFLGKVFIDFFGMNGFYIQLPWAFPGPLGLLIGTNFQLISFVFLSLMLVVDILIYLPFCRAYDRQLLVKEDIASSNDIILEEDTSEIMPGEIDVIKSKELKVLVLCAGSGTSAQLANAINEGAQLAEVRVIANSGAYGAHYDIMGVYDLIILAPQVRSYYREMKVDAERLGIQIVATRGMEYIHLTKSPSKSLQFVLEHYQAV
;
A
#
# COMPACT_ATOMS: atom_id res chain seq x y z
N SER A 1 -14.71 -7.55 -0.92
CA SER A 1 -13.40 -8.22 -0.95
C SER A 1 -12.95 -8.62 0.46
N LYS A 2 -12.18 -9.71 0.56
CA LYS A 2 -11.55 -10.17 1.83
C LYS A 2 -10.51 -9.16 2.32
N GLN A 3 -9.75 -8.59 1.40
CA GLN A 3 -8.74 -7.56 1.71
C GLN A 3 -9.37 -6.29 2.31
N LEU A 4 -10.43 -5.74 1.72
CA LEU A 4 -11.06 -4.51 2.25
C LEU A 4 -11.63 -4.70 3.66
N LYS A 5 -12.22 -5.87 3.96
CA LYS A 5 -12.71 -6.22 5.30
C LYS A 5 -11.59 -6.33 6.34
N SER A 6 -10.45 -6.90 5.95
CA SER A 6 -9.28 -7.04 6.84
C SER A 6 -8.66 -5.67 7.17
N VAL A 7 -8.43 -4.86 6.13
CA VAL A 7 -7.87 -3.50 6.29
C VAL A 7 -8.80 -2.62 7.12
N GLY A 8 -10.13 -2.69 6.90
CA GLY A 8 -11.10 -1.94 7.70
C GLY A 8 -11.01 -2.27 9.20
N LYS A 9 -10.89 -3.55 9.56
CA LYS A 9 -10.74 -3.95 10.98
C LYS A 9 -9.44 -3.49 11.60
N ALA A 10 -8.34 -3.58 10.85
CA ALA A 10 -7.01 -3.19 11.34
C ALA A 10 -6.85 -1.68 11.54
N THR A 11 -7.63 -0.87 10.83
CA THR A 11 -7.45 0.60 10.78
C THR A 11 -8.39 1.38 11.72
N ILE A 12 -9.44 0.77 12.26
CA ILE A 12 -10.40 1.45 13.16
C ILE A 12 -9.71 2.07 14.37
N THR A 13 -8.87 1.31 15.07
CA THR A 13 -8.20 1.79 16.29
C THR A 13 -7.30 3.00 16.04
N PRO A 14 -6.32 2.97 15.11
CA PRO A 14 -5.46 4.13 14.87
C PRO A 14 -6.24 5.33 14.33
N VAL A 15 -7.23 5.13 13.44
CA VAL A 15 -8.03 6.21 12.87
C VAL A 15 -8.87 6.91 13.94
N LEU A 16 -9.34 6.18 14.96
CA LEU A 16 -10.08 6.79 16.07
C LEU A 16 -9.24 7.84 16.80
N PHE A 17 -7.92 7.67 16.89
CA PHE A 17 -6.97 8.61 17.49
C PHE A 17 -6.30 9.54 16.47
N ALA A 18 -6.96 9.79 15.33
CA ALA A 18 -6.48 10.65 14.25
C ALA A 18 -5.14 10.21 13.61
N VAL A 19 -4.74 8.94 13.79
CA VAL A 19 -3.58 8.34 13.11
C VAL A 19 -4.07 7.67 11.83
N ASN A 20 -3.99 8.38 10.71
CA ASN A 20 -4.62 7.99 9.44
C ASN A 20 -3.68 7.23 8.50
N GLU A 21 -2.38 7.17 8.78
CA GLU A 21 -1.36 6.54 7.95
C GLU A 21 -1.66 5.06 7.65
N PRO A 22 -2.08 4.23 8.62
CA PRO A 22 -2.42 2.83 8.34
C PRO A 22 -3.58 2.69 7.34
N LEU A 23 -4.53 3.63 7.34
CA LEU A 23 -5.64 3.65 6.39
C LEU A 23 -5.18 4.16 5.02
N LEU A 24 -4.42 5.25 4.97
CA LEU A 24 -3.96 5.90 3.74
C LEU A 24 -2.95 5.08 2.94
N PHE A 25 -2.16 4.26 3.62
CA PHE A 25 -1.18 3.36 3.00
C PHE A 25 -1.67 1.91 2.91
N GLY A 26 -2.40 1.41 3.91
CA GLY A 26 -2.93 0.03 3.91
C GLY A 26 -4.06 -0.16 2.90
N MET A 27 -4.83 0.89 2.65
CA MET A 27 -5.64 1.05 1.45
C MET A 27 -5.00 2.20 0.68
N PRO A 28 -4.58 2.06 -0.58
CA PRO A 28 -3.86 3.12 -1.28
C PRO A 28 -4.83 4.26 -1.69
N VAL A 29 -5.47 4.92 -0.72
CA VAL A 29 -6.47 5.98 -0.89
C VAL A 29 -5.90 7.12 -1.73
N ILE A 30 -4.63 7.45 -1.50
CA ILE A 30 -3.92 8.52 -2.20
C ILE A 30 -3.67 8.17 -3.68
N LEU A 31 -3.40 6.90 -3.99
CA LEU A 31 -3.11 6.45 -5.35
C LEU A 31 -4.35 5.96 -6.11
N ASN A 32 -5.47 5.79 -5.40
CA ASN A 32 -6.71 5.30 -5.97
C ASN A 32 -7.65 6.48 -6.28
N PRO A 33 -7.85 6.80 -7.58
CA PRO A 33 -8.72 7.92 -7.96
C PRO A 33 -10.17 7.76 -7.47
N TYR A 34 -10.66 6.54 -7.24
CA TYR A 34 -12.00 6.32 -6.70
C TYR A 34 -12.13 6.78 -5.25
N LEU A 35 -11.13 6.51 -4.41
CA LEU A 35 -11.15 6.87 -2.98
C LEU A 35 -10.57 8.26 -2.72
N PHE A 36 -9.77 8.78 -3.64
CA PHE A 36 -9.25 10.15 -3.56
C PHE A 36 -10.36 11.21 -3.65
N VAL A 37 -11.38 10.98 -4.47
CA VAL A 37 -12.52 11.91 -4.61
C VAL A 37 -13.29 12.11 -3.29
N PRO A 38 -13.80 11.07 -2.61
CA PRO A 38 -14.48 11.26 -1.33
C PRO A 38 -13.52 11.78 -0.25
N PHE A 39 -12.25 11.38 -0.26
CA PHE A 39 -11.23 11.90 0.66
C PHE A 39 -11.06 13.43 0.56
N LEU A 40 -11.14 13.99 -0.64
CA LEU A 40 -11.04 15.42 -0.87
C LEU A 40 -12.37 16.16 -0.62
N MET A 41 -13.50 15.53 -0.93
CA MET A 41 -14.84 16.15 -0.86
C MET A 41 -15.44 16.17 0.55
N THR A 42 -15.19 15.14 1.36
CA THR A 42 -15.79 15.02 2.68
C THR A 42 -15.38 16.14 3.65
N PRO A 43 -14.09 16.52 3.79
CA PRO A 43 -13.70 17.56 4.75
C PRO A 43 -14.36 18.93 4.48
N PRO A 44 -14.41 19.47 3.25
CA PRO A 44 -15.13 20.69 2.94
C PRO A 44 -16.63 20.62 3.26
N VAL A 45 -17.28 19.50 2.93
CA VAL A 45 -18.69 19.27 3.27
C VAL A 45 -18.90 19.32 4.78
N ASN A 46 -17.97 18.73 5.53
CA ASN A 46 -18.08 18.67 6.98
C ASN A 46 -17.89 20.04 7.65
N VAL A 47 -16.93 20.83 7.15
CA VAL A 47 -16.73 22.22 7.57
C VAL A 47 -17.97 23.07 7.28
N PHE A 48 -18.55 22.92 6.09
CA PHE A 48 -19.76 23.64 5.71
C PHE A 48 -20.95 23.29 6.61
N LEU A 49 -21.22 22.00 6.83
CA LEU A 49 -22.27 21.53 7.73
C LEU A 49 -22.05 22.02 9.16
N GLY A 50 -20.81 21.97 9.66
CA GLY A 50 -20.46 22.50 10.99
C GLY A 50 -20.79 23.99 11.12
N LYS A 51 -20.44 24.80 10.11
CA LYS A 51 -20.75 26.24 10.11
C LYS A 51 -22.25 26.50 10.13
N VAL A 52 -23.02 25.75 9.34
CA VAL A 52 -24.49 25.85 9.31
C VAL A 52 -25.09 25.53 10.68
N PHE A 53 -24.60 24.49 11.36
CA PHE A 53 -25.08 24.12 12.69
C PHE A 53 -24.78 25.18 13.75
N ILE A 54 -23.60 25.81 13.67
CA ILE A 54 -23.22 26.88 14.60
C ILE A 54 -24.09 28.13 14.38
N ASP A 55 -24.25 28.57 13.12
CA ASP A 55 -24.90 29.85 12.83
C ASP A 55 -26.43 29.80 12.90
N PHE A 56 -27.04 28.73 12.37
CA PHE A 56 -28.48 28.64 12.16
C PHE A 56 -29.20 27.75 13.18
N PHE A 57 -28.50 26.73 13.70
CA PHE A 57 -29.08 25.77 14.65
C PHE A 57 -28.63 26.01 16.10
N GLY A 58 -27.86 27.07 16.34
CA GLY A 58 -27.43 27.47 17.68
C GLY A 58 -26.50 26.47 18.36
N MET A 59 -25.69 25.73 17.58
CA MET A 59 -24.65 24.88 18.14
C MET A 59 -23.48 25.72 18.65
N ASN A 60 -23.00 25.43 19.85
CA ASN A 60 -21.80 26.07 20.38
C ASN A 60 -20.59 25.77 19.49
N GLY A 61 -19.74 26.78 19.29
CA GLY A 61 -18.42 26.58 18.69
C GLY A 61 -17.45 25.88 19.66
N PHE A 62 -16.30 25.45 19.13
CA PHE A 62 -15.22 24.89 19.95
C PHE A 62 -14.68 25.95 20.92
N TYR A 63 -14.87 25.73 22.22
CA TYR A 63 -14.38 26.64 23.29
C TYR A 63 -13.10 26.15 23.97
N ILE A 64 -12.69 24.90 23.72
CA ILE A 64 -11.44 24.30 24.21
C ILE A 64 -10.64 23.76 23.03
N GLN A 65 -9.32 23.97 23.07
CA GLN A 65 -8.39 23.33 22.15
C GLN A 65 -8.00 21.95 22.70
N LEU A 66 -8.47 20.90 22.04
CA LEU A 66 -8.15 19.52 22.40
C LEU A 66 -6.82 19.07 21.76
N PRO A 67 -6.11 18.09 22.35
CA PRO A 67 -4.99 17.44 21.69
C PRO A 67 -5.41 16.86 20.34
N TRP A 68 -4.52 16.95 19.34
CA TRP A 68 -4.82 16.51 17.98
C TRP A 68 -5.14 15.00 17.86
N ALA A 69 -4.56 14.17 18.74
CA ALA A 69 -4.79 12.73 18.81
C ALA A 69 -6.04 12.34 19.63
N PHE A 70 -6.82 13.32 20.08
CA PHE A 70 -8.02 13.05 20.86
C PHE A 70 -9.11 12.41 19.99
N PRO A 71 -9.87 11.41 20.48
CA PRO A 71 -10.88 10.74 19.67
C PRO A 71 -11.91 11.70 19.08
N GLY A 72 -11.99 11.76 17.75
CA GLY A 72 -12.79 12.76 17.03
C GLY A 72 -14.25 12.90 17.50
N PRO A 73 -15.03 11.80 17.60
CA PRO A 73 -16.42 11.87 18.05
C PRO A 73 -16.58 12.42 19.48
N LEU A 74 -15.67 12.03 20.38
CA LEU A 74 -15.66 12.57 21.75
C LEU A 74 -15.20 14.01 21.78
N GLY A 75 -14.24 14.37 20.92
CA GLY A 75 -13.69 15.71 20.83
C GLY A 75 -14.73 16.72 20.39
N LEU A 76 -15.61 16.33 19.45
CA LEU A 76 -16.76 17.13 19.04
C LEU A 76 -17.70 17.41 20.23
N LEU A 77 -18.11 16.38 20.98
CA LEU A 77 -19.05 16.54 22.10
C LEU A 77 -18.48 17.38 23.24
N ILE A 78 -17.21 17.15 23.61
CA ILE A 78 -16.54 17.92 24.66
C ILE A 78 -16.33 19.37 24.20
N GLY A 79 -15.90 19.53 22.95
CA GLY A 79 -15.64 20.83 22.32
C GLY A 79 -16.87 21.73 22.22
N THR A 80 -18.08 21.17 22.22
CA THR A 80 -19.35 21.93 22.19
C THR A 80 -20.12 21.94 23.52
N ASN A 81 -19.48 21.48 24.60
CA ASN A 81 -20.02 21.44 25.97
C ASN A 81 -21.22 20.47 26.13
N PHE A 82 -21.12 19.29 25.50
CA PHE A 82 -22.12 18.22 25.55
C PHE A 82 -23.55 18.66 25.17
N GLN A 83 -23.66 19.67 24.31
CA GLN A 83 -24.95 20.17 23.87
C GLN A 83 -25.73 19.08 23.12
N LEU A 84 -27.04 18.96 23.37
CA LEU A 84 -27.90 17.96 22.71
C LEU A 84 -27.85 18.05 21.17
N ILE A 85 -27.76 19.27 20.63
CA ILE A 85 -27.66 19.50 19.18
C ILE A 85 -26.39 18.88 18.59
N SER A 86 -25.31 18.74 19.36
CA SER A 86 -24.05 18.18 18.92
C SER A 86 -24.10 16.67 18.76
N PHE A 87 -24.96 15.97 19.50
CA PHE A 87 -25.23 14.54 19.28
C PHE A 87 -25.98 14.31 17.96
N VAL A 88 -26.94 15.20 17.66
CA VAL A 88 -27.65 15.19 16.37
C VAL A 88 -26.67 15.48 15.23
N PHE A 89 -25.82 16.48 15.39
CA PHE A 89 -24.79 16.83 14.42
C PHE A 89 -23.79 15.69 14.19
N LEU A 90 -23.30 15.04 15.25
CA LEU A 90 -22.40 13.87 15.16
C LEU A 90 -23.04 12.73 14.35
N SER A 91 -24.32 12.45 14.63
CA SER A 91 -25.05 11.38 13.93
C SER A 91 -25.28 11.73 12.47
N LEU A 92 -25.60 13.00 12.18
CA LEU A 92 -25.77 13.49 10.82
C LEU A 92 -24.46 13.46 10.02
N MET A 93 -23.35 13.94 10.61
CA MET A 93 -22.00 13.86 10.02
C MET A 93 -21.69 12.43 9.60
N LEU A 94 -21.87 11.47 10.51
CA LEU A 94 -21.57 10.06 10.26
C LEU A 94 -22.40 9.53 9.08
N VAL A 95 -23.70 9.86 9.02
CA VAL A 95 -24.58 9.44 7.93
C VAL A 95 -24.15 10.07 6.60
N VAL A 96 -23.84 11.37 6.58
CA VAL A 96 -23.39 12.08 5.38
C VAL A 96 -22.06 11.51 4.88
N ASP A 97 -21.11 11.29 5.78
CA ASP A 97 -19.81 10.69 5.47
C ASP A 97 -19.98 9.29 4.86
N ILE A 98 -20.84 8.46 5.47
CA ILE A 98 -21.19 7.13 4.92
C ILE A 98 -21.79 7.29 3.53
N LEU A 99 -22.74 8.20 3.31
CA LEU A 99 -23.37 8.39 2.01
C LEU A 99 -22.39 8.87 0.93
N ILE A 100 -21.44 9.73 1.28
CA ILE A 100 -20.40 10.19 0.36
C ILE A 100 -19.45 9.04 0.02
N TYR A 101 -18.99 8.27 1.01
CA TYR A 101 -18.01 7.19 0.80
C TYR A 101 -18.61 5.92 0.18
N LEU A 102 -19.86 5.58 0.49
CA LEU A 102 -20.50 4.33 0.08
C LEU A 102 -20.43 4.03 -1.43
N PRO A 103 -20.75 4.96 -2.36
CA PRO A 103 -20.69 4.66 -3.79
C PRO A 103 -19.26 4.35 -4.27
N PHE A 104 -18.27 5.09 -3.78
CA PHE A 104 -16.86 4.90 -4.16
C PHE A 104 -16.26 3.65 -3.54
N CYS A 105 -16.55 3.38 -2.26
CA CYS A 105 -16.16 2.15 -1.59
C CYS A 105 -16.75 0.93 -2.29
N ARG A 106 -18.03 0.97 -2.70
CA ARG A 106 -18.65 -0.12 -3.47
C ARG A 106 -18.00 -0.32 -4.84
N ALA A 107 -17.72 0.77 -5.56
CA ALA A 107 -17.05 0.69 -6.85
C ALA A 107 -15.65 0.07 -6.73
N TYR A 108 -14.89 0.46 -5.70
CA TYR A 108 -13.57 -0.10 -5.42
C TYR A 108 -13.64 -1.57 -4.96
N ASP A 109 -14.60 -1.91 -4.09
CA ASP A 109 -14.77 -3.28 -3.61
C ASP A 109 -15.08 -4.25 -4.76
N ARG A 110 -15.87 -3.81 -5.75
CA ARG A 110 -16.14 -4.58 -6.97
C ARG A 110 -14.88 -4.84 -7.79
N GLN A 111 -14.00 -3.85 -7.95
CA GLN A 111 -12.73 -4.04 -8.65
C GLN A 111 -11.82 -5.03 -7.92
N LEU A 112 -11.82 -4.98 -6.59
CA LEU A 112 -10.99 -5.86 -5.78
C LEU A 112 -11.52 -7.29 -5.78
N LEU A 113 -12.85 -7.47 -5.78
CA LEU A 113 -13.48 -8.78 -5.97
C LEU A 113 -13.13 -9.40 -7.32
N VAL A 114 -13.22 -8.65 -8.42
CA VAL A 114 -12.84 -9.15 -9.75
C VAL A 114 -11.36 -9.58 -9.79
N LYS A 115 -10.48 -8.85 -9.10
CA LYS A 115 -9.06 -9.25 -8.98
C LYS A 115 -8.87 -10.50 -8.12
N GLU A 116 -9.60 -10.62 -7.02
CA GLU A 116 -9.60 -11.81 -6.16
C GLU A 116 -10.12 -13.05 -6.93
N ASP A 117 -11.17 -12.88 -7.73
CA ASP A 117 -11.77 -13.96 -8.52
C ASP A 117 -10.84 -14.43 -9.65
N ILE A 118 -10.23 -13.50 -10.40
CA ILE A 118 -9.25 -13.82 -11.46
C ILE A 118 -8.03 -14.56 -10.88
N ALA A 119 -7.53 -14.13 -9.71
CA ALA A 119 -6.44 -14.82 -9.04
C ALA A 119 -6.84 -16.26 -8.65
N SER A 120 -8.06 -16.45 -8.14
CA SER A 120 -8.56 -17.78 -7.78
C SER A 120 -8.84 -18.70 -8.98
N SER A 121 -9.19 -18.15 -10.16
CA SER A 121 -9.39 -18.94 -11.39
C SER A 121 -8.08 -19.33 -12.06
N ASN A 122 -7.03 -18.50 -11.99
CA ASN A 122 -5.71 -18.85 -12.49
C ASN A 122 -5.07 -19.99 -11.67
N ASP A 123 -5.34 -20.07 -10.37
CA ASP A 123 -4.90 -21.20 -9.54
C ASP A 123 -5.57 -22.54 -9.94
N ILE A 124 -6.78 -22.51 -10.52
CA ILE A 124 -7.50 -23.72 -10.98
C ILE A 124 -6.99 -24.21 -12.34
N ILE A 125 -6.53 -23.31 -13.22
CA ILE A 125 -6.02 -23.68 -14.56
C ILE A 125 -4.62 -24.31 -14.47
N LEU A 126 -3.85 -24.02 -13.41
CA LEU A 126 -2.49 -24.54 -13.24
C LEU A 126 -2.41 -25.99 -12.73
N GLU A 127 -3.52 -26.62 -12.32
CA GLU A 127 -3.52 -28.01 -11.84
C GLU A 127 -3.81 -29.06 -12.93
N GLU A 128 -4.34 -28.69 -14.11
CA GLU A 128 -4.84 -29.69 -15.09
C GLU A 128 -3.91 -30.00 -16.28
N ASP A 129 -2.80 -29.28 -16.49
CA ASP A 129 -2.03 -29.42 -17.75
C ASP A 129 -0.52 -29.64 -17.57
N THR A 130 -0.14 -30.51 -16.62
CA THR A 130 1.24 -31.04 -16.53
C THR A 130 1.25 -32.56 -16.68
N SER A 131 0.97 -33.06 -17.89
CA SER A 131 1.42 -34.38 -18.31
C SER A 131 2.00 -34.31 -19.71
N GLU A 132 3.25 -34.77 -19.82
CA GLU A 132 4.07 -34.94 -21.04
C GLU A 132 4.96 -33.75 -21.40
N ILE A 133 6.25 -33.83 -21.00
CA ILE A 133 7.41 -34.00 -21.89
C ILE A 133 8.65 -34.37 -21.05
N MET A 134 9.47 -35.27 -21.60
CA MET A 134 10.59 -36.01 -20.99
C MET A 134 11.86 -35.18 -20.68
N PRO A 135 12.76 -35.69 -19.81
CA PRO A 135 13.89 -34.94 -19.28
C PRO A 135 15.12 -35.00 -20.19
N GLY A 136 15.76 -33.85 -20.40
CA GLY A 136 17.02 -33.73 -21.12
C GLY A 136 17.79 -32.50 -20.67
N GLU A 137 18.71 -32.73 -19.73
CA GLU A 137 20.01 -32.05 -19.58
C GLU A 137 20.01 -30.53 -19.30
N ILE A 138 19.96 -30.17 -18.01
CA ILE A 138 20.62 -28.95 -17.50
C ILE A 138 21.40 -29.31 -16.23
N ASP A 139 22.71 -29.31 -16.38
CA ASP A 139 23.70 -29.53 -15.34
C ASP A 139 23.59 -28.50 -14.20
N VAL A 140 23.36 -29.04 -13.02
CA VAL A 140 23.86 -28.66 -11.69
C VAL A 140 24.61 -27.33 -11.59
N ILE A 141 23.90 -26.26 -11.24
CA ILE A 141 24.36 -25.29 -10.23
C ILE A 141 23.23 -25.04 -9.21
N LYS A 142 23.24 -25.86 -8.15
CA LYS A 142 22.63 -25.52 -6.86
C LYS A 142 23.51 -24.47 -6.19
N SER A 143 23.19 -23.19 -6.33
CA SER A 143 23.79 -22.13 -5.49
C SER A 143 22.76 -21.05 -5.19
N LYS A 144 22.42 -20.93 -3.90
CA LYS A 144 21.75 -19.82 -3.18
C LYS A 144 20.50 -19.20 -3.86
N GLU A 145 19.36 -19.29 -3.17
CA GLU A 145 18.15 -18.53 -3.52
C GLU A 145 18.45 -17.03 -3.47
N LEU A 146 18.17 -16.32 -4.58
CA LEU A 146 18.48 -14.90 -4.71
C LEU A 146 17.41 -14.08 -3.97
N LYS A 147 17.83 -13.29 -2.98
CA LYS A 147 16.91 -12.46 -2.19
C LYS A 147 16.98 -11.02 -2.65
N VAL A 148 15.86 -10.49 -3.13
CA VAL A 148 15.70 -9.13 -3.63
C VAL A 148 14.83 -8.31 -2.68
N LEU A 149 15.26 -7.09 -2.35
CA LEU A 149 14.46 -6.13 -1.58
C LEU A 149 14.15 -4.90 -2.43
N VAL A 150 12.87 -4.65 -2.65
CA VAL A 150 12.41 -3.43 -3.32
C VAL A 150 12.02 -2.39 -2.28
N LEU A 151 12.62 -1.21 -2.32
CA LEU A 151 12.35 -0.13 -1.38
C LEU A 151 11.68 1.05 -2.08
N CYS A 152 10.62 1.58 -1.47
CA CYS A 152 10.03 2.86 -1.87
C CYS A 152 9.85 3.79 -0.67
N ALA A 153 9.24 4.97 -0.87
CA ALA A 153 9.01 5.92 0.22
C ALA A 153 7.99 5.42 1.25
N GLY A 154 7.27 4.33 0.91
CA GLY A 154 6.39 3.54 1.78
C GLY A 154 6.49 2.05 1.41
N SER A 155 5.41 1.27 1.45
CA SER A 155 5.43 -0.15 1.03
C SER A 155 4.66 -0.45 -0.27
N GLY A 156 3.82 0.47 -0.74
CA GLY A 156 2.85 0.20 -1.80
C GLY A 156 3.44 0.03 -3.21
N THR A 157 4.26 0.99 -3.67
CA THR A 157 4.82 0.92 -5.03
C THR A 157 5.91 -0.15 -5.14
N SER A 158 6.68 -0.38 -4.07
CA SER A 158 7.65 -1.48 -3.95
C SER A 158 7.01 -2.86 -4.05
N ALA A 159 5.79 -3.05 -3.51
CA ALA A 159 5.08 -4.32 -3.60
C ALA A 159 4.72 -4.69 -5.05
N GLN A 160 4.41 -3.71 -5.90
CA GLN A 160 4.08 -3.98 -7.31
C GLN A 160 5.25 -4.61 -8.06
N LEU A 161 6.46 -4.10 -7.86
CA LEU A 161 7.63 -4.66 -8.52
C LEU A 161 8.06 -5.99 -7.89
N ALA A 162 8.00 -6.11 -6.57
CA ALA A 162 8.30 -7.37 -5.90
C ALA A 162 7.37 -8.50 -6.38
N ASN A 163 6.07 -8.22 -6.53
CA ASN A 163 5.11 -9.19 -7.06
C ASN A 163 5.41 -9.55 -8.52
N ALA A 164 5.70 -8.58 -9.38
CA ALA A 164 6.08 -8.84 -10.77
C ALA A 164 7.35 -9.70 -10.88
N ILE A 165 8.34 -9.47 -10.00
CA ILE A 165 9.56 -10.29 -9.92
C ILE A 165 9.20 -11.72 -9.49
N ASN A 166 8.40 -11.89 -8.44
CA ASN A 166 8.01 -13.22 -7.94
C ASN A 166 7.18 -14.00 -8.97
N GLU A 167 6.24 -13.34 -9.65
CA GLU A 167 5.45 -13.92 -10.74
C GLU A 167 6.37 -14.35 -11.90
N GLY A 168 7.34 -13.49 -12.27
CA GLY A 168 8.32 -13.83 -13.31
C GLY A 168 9.20 -15.01 -12.91
N ALA A 169 9.65 -15.04 -11.67
CA ALA A 169 10.47 -16.11 -11.10
C ALA A 169 9.72 -17.45 -11.09
N GLN A 170 8.44 -17.44 -10.74
CA GLN A 170 7.58 -18.61 -10.75
C GLN A 170 7.37 -19.14 -12.18
N LEU A 171 7.07 -18.25 -13.14
CA LEU A 171 6.87 -18.62 -14.55
C LEU A 171 8.13 -19.17 -15.22
N ALA A 172 9.31 -18.69 -14.81
CA ALA A 172 10.59 -19.12 -15.36
C ALA A 172 11.29 -20.21 -14.52
N GLU A 173 10.63 -20.70 -13.46
CA GLU A 173 11.18 -21.66 -12.48
C GLU A 173 12.56 -21.27 -11.91
N VAL A 174 12.81 -19.97 -11.72
CA VAL A 174 14.06 -19.44 -11.19
C VAL A 174 13.92 -19.19 -9.68
N ARG A 175 14.93 -19.55 -8.90
CA ARG A 175 14.96 -19.34 -7.43
C ARG A 175 15.28 -17.89 -7.05
N VAL A 176 14.32 -16.99 -7.29
CA VAL A 176 14.37 -15.59 -6.87
C VAL A 176 13.18 -15.31 -5.94
N ILE A 177 13.44 -14.66 -4.81
CA ILE A 177 12.40 -14.16 -3.93
C ILE A 177 12.55 -12.66 -3.73
N ALA A 178 11.50 -11.91 -4.02
CA ALA A 178 11.43 -10.47 -3.86
C ALA A 178 10.49 -10.09 -2.72
N ASN A 179 10.99 -9.24 -1.82
CA ASN A 179 10.19 -8.60 -0.79
C ASN A 179 10.12 -7.09 -1.02
N SER A 180 9.15 -6.45 -0.37
CA SER A 180 8.96 -5.01 -0.44
C SER A 180 9.08 -4.38 0.95
N GLY A 181 9.56 -3.14 0.99
CA GLY A 181 9.72 -2.40 2.24
C GLY A 181 9.76 -0.90 2.05
N ALA A 182 9.67 -0.18 3.17
CA ALA A 182 9.83 1.27 3.19
C ALA A 182 11.30 1.63 3.41
N TYR A 183 11.78 2.62 2.67
CA TYR A 183 13.05 3.26 2.95
C TYR A 183 13.01 3.85 4.38
N GLY A 184 14.06 3.62 5.16
CA GLY A 184 14.10 3.91 6.60
C GLY A 184 13.85 2.70 7.52
N ALA A 185 13.14 1.66 7.07
CA ALA A 185 12.91 0.44 7.83
C ALA A 185 13.84 -0.73 7.44
N HIS A 186 14.80 -0.48 6.55
CA HIS A 186 15.63 -1.51 5.93
C HIS A 186 16.98 -1.75 6.64
N TYR A 187 17.41 -0.86 7.54
CA TYR A 187 18.76 -0.89 8.13
C TYR A 187 19.09 -2.23 8.81
N ASP A 188 18.14 -2.81 9.55
CA ASP A 188 18.37 -4.06 10.28
C ASP A 188 18.17 -5.32 9.42
N ILE A 189 17.50 -5.19 8.27
CA ILE A 189 17.11 -6.33 7.42
C ILE A 189 17.90 -6.39 6.11
N MET A 190 18.56 -5.31 5.70
CA MET A 190 19.21 -5.21 4.39
C MET A 190 20.31 -6.27 4.21
N GLY A 191 21.02 -6.65 5.27
CA GLY A 191 22.04 -7.70 5.24
C GLY A 191 21.54 -9.11 4.89
N VAL A 192 20.22 -9.33 4.86
CA VAL A 192 19.62 -10.61 4.46
C VAL A 192 19.49 -10.73 2.94
N TYR A 193 19.51 -9.59 2.22
CA TYR A 193 19.22 -9.51 0.79
C TYR A 193 20.50 -9.38 -0.02
N ASP A 194 20.53 -9.98 -1.20
CA ASP A 194 21.69 -9.92 -2.10
C ASP A 194 21.57 -8.75 -3.11
N LEU A 195 20.34 -8.30 -3.42
CA LEU A 195 20.05 -7.17 -4.30
C LEU A 195 19.00 -6.22 -3.70
N ILE A 196 19.26 -4.92 -3.73
CA ILE A 196 18.31 -3.88 -3.33
C ILE A 196 17.93 -3.00 -4.53
N ILE A 197 16.63 -2.87 -4.79
CA ILE A 197 16.08 -2.05 -5.85
C ILE A 197 15.38 -0.82 -5.24
N LEU A 198 15.89 0.37 -5.56
CA LEU A 198 15.25 1.62 -5.18
C LEU A 198 14.20 2.04 -6.22
N ALA A 199 12.97 2.22 -5.76
CA ALA A 199 11.89 2.80 -6.54
C ALA A 199 12.18 4.29 -6.85
N PRO A 200 11.53 4.88 -7.88
CA PRO A 200 11.87 6.23 -8.35
C PRO A 200 11.77 7.32 -7.29
N GLN A 201 10.85 7.16 -6.32
CA GLN A 201 10.58 8.11 -5.24
C GLN A 201 11.74 8.22 -4.23
N VAL A 202 12.51 7.15 -4.06
CA VAL A 202 13.63 7.07 -3.09
C VAL A 202 14.99 7.07 -3.77
N ARG A 203 15.02 7.38 -5.07
CA ARG A 203 16.25 7.43 -5.86
C ARG A 203 17.27 8.46 -5.35
N SER A 204 16.82 9.53 -4.68
CA SER A 204 17.70 10.53 -4.07
C SER A 204 18.66 9.90 -3.04
N TYR A 205 18.25 8.82 -2.39
CA TYR A 205 19.02 8.12 -1.37
C TYR A 205 20.04 7.11 -1.92
N TYR A 206 20.14 6.95 -3.24
CA TYR A 206 21.03 5.96 -3.86
C TYR A 206 22.49 6.13 -3.44
N ARG A 207 23.00 7.37 -3.36
CA ARG A 207 24.40 7.62 -3.00
C ARG A 207 24.72 7.22 -1.57
N GLU A 208 23.82 7.50 -0.65
CA GLU A 208 23.95 7.14 0.77
C GLU A 208 23.85 5.63 0.94
N MET A 209 22.82 5.01 0.37
CA MET A 209 22.61 3.57 0.47
C MET A 209 23.73 2.75 -0.20
N LYS A 210 24.37 3.29 -1.24
CA LYS A 210 25.51 2.63 -1.87
C LYS A 210 26.68 2.44 -0.89
N VAL A 211 26.94 3.41 -0.02
CA VAL A 211 27.98 3.29 1.01
C VAL A 211 27.67 2.15 1.99
N ASP A 212 26.40 2.01 2.39
CA ASP A 212 25.98 0.94 3.29
C ASP A 212 25.94 -0.43 2.59
N ALA A 213 25.52 -0.47 1.33
CA ALA A 213 25.49 -1.69 0.51
C ALA A 213 26.90 -2.21 0.22
N GLU A 214 27.87 -1.33 -0.06
CA GLU A 214 29.28 -1.70 -0.28
C GLU A 214 29.90 -2.37 0.96
N ARG A 215 29.54 -1.93 2.18
CA ARG A 215 30.01 -2.55 3.43
C ARG A 215 29.52 -3.98 3.61
N LEU A 216 28.34 -4.30 3.09
CA LEU A 216 27.68 -5.60 3.22
C LEU A 216 27.83 -6.48 1.97
N GLY A 217 28.47 -5.98 0.91
CA GLY A 217 28.60 -6.68 -0.37
C GLY A 217 27.27 -6.84 -1.13
N ILE A 218 26.31 -5.95 -0.89
CA ILE A 218 24.96 -6.00 -1.48
C ILE A 218 24.96 -5.21 -2.80
N GLN A 219 24.35 -5.76 -3.84
CA GLN A 219 24.15 -5.01 -5.08
C GLN A 219 23.00 -4.02 -4.92
N ILE A 220 23.16 -2.81 -5.47
CA ILE A 220 22.14 -1.76 -5.39
C ILE A 220 21.89 -1.11 -6.74
N VAL A 221 20.61 -0.98 -7.07
CA VAL A 221 20.14 -0.34 -8.30
C VAL A 221 19.04 0.66 -7.99
N ALA A 222 18.98 1.74 -8.77
CA ALA A 222 17.93 2.74 -8.67
C ALA A 222 17.23 2.92 -10.01
N THR A 223 15.90 2.89 -9.96
CA THR A 223 15.05 2.91 -11.15
C THR A 223 14.50 4.32 -11.44
N ARG A 224 14.09 4.55 -12.69
CA ARG A 224 13.39 5.77 -13.11
C ARG A 224 11.89 5.52 -13.29
N GLY A 225 11.08 6.58 -13.28
CA GLY A 225 9.61 6.49 -13.31
C GLY A 225 9.05 5.57 -14.40
N MET A 226 9.38 5.84 -15.67
CA MET A 226 8.88 5.06 -16.81
C MET A 226 9.44 3.62 -16.83
N GLU A 227 10.71 3.46 -16.51
CA GLU A 227 11.38 2.15 -16.41
C GLU A 227 10.69 1.27 -15.36
N TYR A 228 10.48 1.81 -14.16
CA TYR A 228 9.83 1.11 -13.06
C TYR A 228 8.41 0.66 -13.43
N ILE A 229 7.61 1.54 -14.06
CA ILE A 229 6.25 1.22 -14.48
C ILE A 229 6.22 0.12 -15.55
N HIS A 230 7.23 0.05 -16.43
CA HIS A 230 7.32 -1.03 -17.40
C HIS A 230 7.67 -2.36 -16.76
N LEU A 231 8.57 -2.35 -15.77
CA LEU A 231 8.94 -3.55 -15.01
C LEU A 231 7.76 -4.08 -14.19
N THR A 232 6.98 -3.23 -13.54
CA THR A 232 5.82 -3.67 -12.74
C THR A 232 4.68 -4.27 -13.56
N LYS A 233 4.65 -4.03 -14.88
CA LYS A 233 3.63 -4.55 -15.80
C LYS A 233 4.05 -5.81 -16.56
N SER A 234 5.31 -6.23 -16.44
CA SER A 234 5.86 -7.32 -17.26
C SER A 234 6.76 -8.24 -16.42
N PRO A 235 6.20 -9.35 -15.90
CA PRO A 235 6.91 -10.28 -15.02
C PRO A 235 8.24 -10.80 -15.58
N SER A 236 8.27 -11.13 -16.88
CA SER A 236 9.50 -11.59 -17.55
C SER A 236 10.59 -10.50 -17.59
N LYS A 237 10.21 -9.24 -17.84
CA LYS A 237 11.17 -8.12 -17.86
C LYS A 237 11.66 -7.76 -16.47
N SER A 238 10.81 -7.84 -15.46
CA SER A 238 11.23 -7.61 -14.07
C SER A 238 12.21 -8.68 -13.59
N LEU A 239 11.99 -9.95 -13.94
CA LEU A 239 12.95 -11.01 -13.62
C LEU A 239 14.27 -10.81 -14.38
N GLN A 240 14.21 -10.53 -15.68
CA GLN A 240 15.40 -10.26 -16.49
C GLN A 240 16.21 -9.09 -15.90
N PHE A 241 15.54 -8.01 -15.51
CA PHE A 241 16.18 -6.86 -14.86
C PHE A 241 16.92 -7.26 -13.57
N VAL A 242 16.33 -8.14 -12.74
CA VAL A 242 17.00 -8.65 -11.54
C VAL A 242 18.25 -9.45 -11.89
N LEU A 243 18.16 -10.37 -12.85
CA LEU A 243 19.26 -11.24 -13.25
C LEU A 243 20.41 -10.48 -13.93
N GLU A 244 20.10 -9.43 -14.70
CA GLU A 244 21.11 -8.56 -15.32
C GLU A 244 21.90 -7.75 -14.27
N HIS A 245 21.24 -7.34 -13.19
CA HIS A 245 21.85 -6.55 -12.12
C HIS A 245 22.40 -7.40 -10.96
N TYR A 246 22.21 -8.71 -11.04
CA TYR A 246 22.82 -9.70 -10.17
C TYR A 246 23.53 -10.75 -11.02
N GLN A 247 24.64 -10.35 -11.64
CA GLN A 247 25.58 -11.33 -12.20
C GLN A 247 26.47 -11.82 -11.07
N ALA A 248 26.38 -13.12 -10.77
CA ALA A 248 27.25 -13.77 -9.81
C ALA A 248 28.71 -13.50 -10.20
N VAL A 249 29.46 -12.83 -9.31
CA VAL A 249 30.93 -12.81 -9.33
C VAL A 249 31.43 -14.13 -8.77
#